data_AF-A0A932YBA2-F1
#
_entry.id   AF-A0A932YBA2-F1
#
_cell.length_a   1.000
_cell.length_b   1.000
_cell.length_c   1.000
_cell.angle_alpha   90.00
_cell.angle_beta   90.00
_cell.angle_gamma   90.00
#
_symmetry.space_group_name_H-M   'P 1'
#
loop_
_entity.id
_entity.type
_entity.pdbx_description
1 polymer ?
#
loop_
_entity_poly.entity_id
_entity_poly.type
_entity_poly.pdbx_seq_one_letter_code
_entity_poly.pdbx_strand_id
1 'polypeptide(L)'
;MRLILILFLVKPCLSWASSPAGESYSRASVLFDGTKLTLSQKAALMQKRSENHRPWFGLIASIVHKPEGGFDRYDGFSDSAIWTGVYTAAQALRYQTTGDPDALKLMEESLWGLAALHEITGVPGLIARCIVPRELADQEGFFGDSHWQLGTGKYEGWAWRGMLTNDQYDGYLFGLAAAWPYITSSRLRQRIKEIAAGMAEHVIANDLRIIDWPSGTFIDFRGNFLDQHHWPQVFRRLPVAPLGPANSLHGLHLMKVCAWITGDPRFEDYYLRKMLKEEEFDAAMAKYQSFGMDILRGPVGRGAVALAYGKDVKTDGPGIRSNVATNLSHMAFYDLTRLETYPDLRAFYREQFKKLHDPVQNEANSFWDFLYTSQFENSGAVDRAVDSLARFPERPVFGAVDHTGNPSIKKRRVLRVDYLHDSERIRWHALKPLPFEKRALHPGFAWQHNPYDLRGGWDFEEGSGADYLIAYWLGRSQGRIKAED
;
A
#
# COMPACT_ATOMS: atom_id res chain seq x y z
N MET A 1 44.07 35.28 -34.05
CA MET A 1 44.46 35.87 -32.75
C MET A 1 43.70 35.11 -31.67
N ARG A 2 44.44 34.33 -30.86
CA ARG A 2 44.19 33.80 -29.50
C ARG A 2 42.78 33.39 -29.03
N LEU A 3 42.74 32.12 -28.60
CA LEU A 3 41.99 31.55 -27.47
C LEU A 3 41.84 32.51 -26.27
N ILE A 4 40.78 32.33 -25.46
CA ILE A 4 40.91 31.95 -24.03
C ILE A 4 39.61 31.32 -23.52
N LEU A 5 39.82 30.19 -22.86
CA LEU A 5 38.95 29.28 -22.14
C LEU A 5 38.83 29.78 -20.69
N ILE A 6 37.63 29.84 -20.08
CA ILE A 6 37.50 29.82 -18.61
C ILE A 6 36.38 28.86 -18.22
N LEU A 7 36.78 27.86 -17.43
CA LEU A 7 36.00 26.78 -16.85
C LEU A 7 35.02 27.27 -15.77
N PHE A 8 33.83 26.68 -15.74
CA PHE A 8 33.12 26.41 -14.48
C PHE A 8 33.05 24.90 -14.26
N LEU A 9 33.63 24.46 -13.15
CA LEU A 9 33.66 23.09 -12.64
C LEU A 9 32.26 22.66 -12.20
N VAL A 10 31.61 21.80 -12.99
CA VAL A 10 30.59 20.89 -12.48
C VAL A 10 31.28 19.55 -12.26
N LYS A 11 31.44 19.15 -10.99
CA LYS A 11 31.89 17.80 -10.63
C LYS A 11 30.85 16.79 -11.14
N PRO A 12 31.23 15.84 -12.01
CA PRO A 12 30.36 14.71 -12.34
C PRO A 12 30.25 13.81 -11.12
N CYS A 13 29.02 13.42 -10.75
CA CYS A 13 28.79 12.27 -9.89
C CYS A 13 29.50 11.06 -10.48
N LEU A 14 30.37 10.47 -9.67
CA LEU A 14 31.22 9.35 -10.02
C LEU A 14 30.39 8.12 -10.40
N SER A 15 30.72 7.64 -11.59
CA SER A 15 30.68 6.27 -12.11
C SER A 15 30.30 5.16 -11.12
N TRP A 16 29.37 4.31 -11.58
CA TRP A 16 29.24 2.93 -11.14
C TRP A 16 30.61 2.23 -11.25
N ALA A 17 31.25 2.04 -10.11
CA ALA A 17 32.36 1.12 -10.00
C ALA A 17 31.80 -0.29 -10.01
N SER A 18 32.19 -1.07 -11.01
CA SER A 18 32.08 -2.52 -11.02
C SER A 18 32.70 -3.07 -9.74
N SER A 19 31.90 -3.65 -8.85
CA SER A 19 32.44 -4.38 -7.70
C SER A 19 33.30 -5.55 -8.17
N PRO A 20 34.49 -5.77 -7.59
CA PRO A 20 35.32 -6.92 -7.92
C PRO A 20 34.57 -8.21 -7.60
N ALA A 21 34.63 -9.16 -8.53
CA ALA A 21 34.21 -10.52 -8.29
C ALA A 21 35.06 -11.13 -7.16
N GLY A 22 34.38 -11.72 -6.18
CA GLY A 22 35.00 -12.63 -5.22
C GLY A 22 35.23 -12.04 -3.84
N GLU A 23 34.17 -11.95 -3.05
CA GLU A 23 34.22 -12.27 -1.62
C GLU A 23 32.82 -12.78 -1.21
N SER A 24 32.77 -14.01 -0.72
CA SER A 24 31.55 -14.68 -0.32
C SER A 24 30.94 -13.99 0.89
N TYR A 25 29.88 -13.20 0.69
CA TYR A 25 29.02 -12.80 1.79
C TYR A 25 28.37 -14.06 2.36
N SER A 26 28.89 -14.49 3.51
CA SER A 26 28.36 -15.60 4.28
C SER A 26 26.92 -15.30 4.68
N ARG A 27 26.00 -16.14 4.20
CA ARG A 27 24.65 -16.40 4.72
C ARG A 27 24.25 -15.53 5.93
N ALA A 28 23.54 -14.43 5.67
CA ALA A 28 22.43 -14.07 6.53
C ALA A 28 21.29 -15.06 6.23
N SER A 29 21.47 -16.31 6.68
CA SER A 29 20.35 -17.22 6.83
C SER A 29 19.34 -16.52 7.72
N VAL A 30 18.09 -16.43 7.28
CA VAL A 30 16.93 -16.22 8.14
C VAL A 30 17.14 -17.14 9.34
N LEU A 31 17.56 -16.58 10.47
CA LEU A 31 17.75 -17.32 11.71
C LEU A 31 16.35 -17.71 12.16
N PHE A 32 15.91 -18.88 11.72
CA PHE A 32 14.88 -19.64 12.42
C PHE A 32 15.52 -20.08 13.74
N ASP A 33 15.44 -19.22 14.75
CA ASP A 33 15.74 -19.60 16.12
C ASP A 33 14.80 -20.74 16.52
N GLY A 34 15.35 -21.76 17.17
CA GLY A 34 14.77 -23.09 17.38
C GLY A 34 13.58 -23.16 18.32
N THR A 35 12.95 -22.04 18.67
CA THR A 35 11.65 -22.00 19.37
C THR A 35 10.60 -21.43 18.43
N LYS A 36 9.81 -22.29 17.78
CA LYS A 36 8.67 -21.80 16.97
C LYS A 36 7.69 -21.08 17.89
N LEU A 37 7.74 -19.75 17.87
CA LEU A 37 6.72 -18.93 18.53
C LEU A 37 5.34 -19.27 17.93
N THR A 38 4.35 -19.39 18.81
CA THR A 38 2.93 -19.36 18.43
C THR A 38 2.60 -18.06 17.70
N LEU A 39 1.52 -18.04 16.91
CA LEU A 39 1.02 -16.84 16.26
C LEU A 39 0.70 -15.74 17.27
N SER A 40 0.10 -16.10 18.42
CA SER A 40 -0.13 -15.14 19.50
C SER A 40 1.17 -14.56 20.09
N GLN A 41 2.21 -15.38 20.31
CA GLN A 41 3.52 -14.90 20.75
C GLN A 41 4.19 -14.00 19.70
N LYS A 42 4.07 -14.34 18.41
CA LYS A 42 4.55 -13.47 17.32
C LYS A 42 3.77 -12.16 17.26
N ALA A 43 2.45 -12.20 17.43
CA ALA A 43 1.62 -10.98 17.49
C ALA A 43 2.06 -10.08 18.63
N ALA A 44 2.33 -10.62 19.83
CA ALA A 44 2.86 -9.85 20.95
C ALA A 44 4.23 -9.26 20.67
N LEU A 45 5.12 -10.01 19.99
CA LEU A 45 6.43 -9.52 19.57
C LEU A 45 6.31 -8.37 18.55
N MET A 46 5.46 -8.52 17.54
CA MET A 46 5.21 -7.48 16.52
C MET A 46 4.54 -6.25 17.14
N GLN A 47 3.63 -6.43 18.10
CA GLN A 47 3.02 -5.34 18.85
C GLN A 47 4.08 -4.51 19.58
N LYS A 48 4.97 -5.18 20.32
CA LYS A 48 6.07 -4.50 21.02
C LYS A 48 7.01 -3.77 20.07
N ARG A 49 7.31 -4.35 18.91
CA ARG A 49 8.13 -3.68 17.89
C ARG A 49 7.47 -2.44 17.34
N SER A 50 6.16 -2.51 17.03
CA SER A 50 5.41 -1.41 16.44
C SER A 50 5.49 -0.11 17.25
N GLU A 51 5.73 -0.18 18.57
CA GLU A 51 5.92 1.00 19.43
C GLU A 51 7.10 1.88 18.98
N ASN A 52 8.19 1.28 18.47
CA ASN A 52 9.35 2.03 17.97
C ASN A 52 9.13 2.59 16.56
N HIS A 53 8.12 2.08 15.85
CA HIS A 53 7.78 2.43 14.46
C HIS A 53 6.70 3.50 14.36
N ARG A 54 6.39 4.20 15.46
CA ARG A 54 5.35 5.22 15.54
C ARG A 54 5.90 6.61 15.89
N PRO A 55 6.88 7.16 15.14
CA PRO A 55 7.33 8.52 15.38
C PRO A 55 6.22 9.54 15.09
N TRP A 56 6.48 10.80 15.44
CA TRP A 56 5.74 11.99 14.97
C TRP A 56 4.22 11.81 14.90
N PHE A 57 3.53 12.09 16.01
CA PHE A 57 2.08 11.87 16.16
C PHE A 57 1.65 10.40 16.10
N GLY A 58 2.57 9.46 16.30
CA GLY A 58 2.24 8.03 16.34
C GLY A 58 2.01 7.41 14.97
N LEU A 59 2.53 8.05 13.92
CA LEU A 59 2.40 7.64 12.52
C LEU A 59 3.39 6.52 12.19
N ILE A 60 2.96 5.52 11.43
CA ILE A 60 3.77 4.35 11.09
C ILE A 60 4.89 4.70 10.10
N ALA A 61 6.12 4.35 10.46
CA ALA A 61 7.30 4.43 9.62
C ALA A 61 8.17 3.17 9.72
N SER A 62 8.96 2.88 8.68
CA SER A 62 10.02 1.87 8.75
C SER A 62 11.23 2.41 9.52
N ILE A 63 12.08 1.51 10.02
CA ILE A 63 13.36 1.88 10.64
C ILE A 63 14.50 1.35 9.79
N VAL A 64 15.49 2.19 9.52
CA VAL A 64 16.80 1.77 9.00
C VAL A 64 17.75 1.60 10.17
N HIS A 65 18.48 0.49 10.17
CA HIS A 65 19.52 0.21 11.14
C HIS A 65 20.91 0.54 10.59
N LYS A 66 21.83 0.86 11.50
CA LYS A 66 23.25 0.94 11.16
C LYS A 66 23.82 -0.44 10.85
N PRO A 67 24.88 -0.55 10.03
CA PRO A 67 25.55 -1.84 9.77
C PRO A 67 26.02 -2.56 11.05
N GLU A 68 26.51 -1.82 12.04
CA GLU A 68 26.92 -2.32 13.36
C GLU A 68 25.74 -2.62 14.31
N GLY A 69 24.52 -2.34 13.88
CA GLY A 69 23.29 -2.46 14.67
C GLY A 69 22.87 -1.16 15.37
N GLY A 70 21.61 -1.13 15.81
CA GLY A 70 21.00 0.05 16.43
C GLY A 70 20.22 0.90 15.42
N PHE A 71 19.47 1.89 15.93
CA PHE A 71 18.69 2.82 15.12
C PHE A 71 19.60 3.77 14.33
N ASP A 72 19.30 3.97 13.05
CA ASP A 72 19.91 5.01 12.23
C ASP A 72 18.92 6.15 11.95
N ARG A 73 17.84 5.83 11.22
CA ARG A 73 16.80 6.79 10.82
C ARG A 73 15.46 6.12 10.58
N TYR A 74 14.41 6.93 10.48
CA TYR A 74 13.12 6.50 9.94
C TYR A 74 13.13 6.56 8.40
N ASP A 75 12.41 5.65 7.76
CA ASP A 75 12.19 5.60 6.31
C ASP A 75 10.77 5.13 5.99
N GLY A 76 10.38 5.14 4.72
CA GLY A 76 9.05 4.73 4.26
C GLY A 76 7.91 5.62 4.76
N PHE A 77 8.22 6.69 5.52
CA PHE A 77 7.22 7.54 6.15
C PHE A 77 6.37 8.32 5.12
N SER A 78 6.78 8.43 3.85
CA SER A 78 5.93 8.99 2.78
C SER A 78 4.65 8.18 2.53
N ASP A 79 4.52 6.98 3.09
CA ASP A 79 3.30 6.17 3.06
C ASP A 79 2.65 6.01 4.45
N SER A 80 3.03 6.88 5.40
CA SER A 80 2.52 6.85 6.79
C SER A 80 0.99 6.86 6.85
N ALA A 81 0.33 7.66 6.01
CA ALA A 81 -1.14 7.72 5.96
C ALA A 81 -1.78 6.33 5.73
N ILE A 82 -1.20 5.55 4.80
CA ILE A 82 -1.69 4.20 4.48
C ILE A 82 -1.51 3.29 5.67
N TRP A 83 -0.27 3.14 6.14
CA TRP A 83 0.09 2.10 7.09
C TRP A 83 -0.33 2.44 8.52
N THR A 84 -0.48 3.71 8.86
CA THR A 84 -1.13 4.13 10.11
C THR A 84 -2.61 3.76 10.10
N GLY A 85 -3.31 3.91 8.98
CA GLY A 85 -4.69 3.45 8.85
C GLY A 85 -4.81 1.94 9.01
N VAL A 86 -3.92 1.17 8.36
CA VAL A 86 -3.85 -0.29 8.53
C VAL A 86 -3.55 -0.69 9.98
N TYR A 87 -2.61 -0.02 10.65
CA TYR A 87 -2.33 -0.26 12.06
C TYR A 87 -3.54 0.08 12.96
N THR A 88 -4.23 1.17 12.66
CA THR A 88 -5.46 1.58 13.37
C THR A 88 -6.53 0.50 13.26
N ALA A 89 -6.72 -0.08 12.06
CA ALA A 89 -7.61 -1.21 11.86
C ALA A 89 -7.17 -2.45 12.65
N ALA A 90 -5.87 -2.74 12.72
CA ALA A 90 -5.35 -3.85 13.51
C ALA A 90 -5.66 -3.68 15.01
N GLN A 91 -5.50 -2.47 15.56
CA GLN A 91 -5.83 -2.19 16.96
C GLN A 91 -7.34 -2.22 17.22
N ALA A 92 -8.16 -1.75 16.26
CA ALA A 92 -9.62 -1.86 16.35
C ALA A 92 -10.08 -3.32 16.38
N LEU A 93 -9.51 -4.17 15.52
CA LEU A 93 -9.81 -5.61 15.48
C LEU A 93 -9.29 -6.34 16.73
N ARG A 94 -8.13 -5.95 17.25
CA ARG A 94 -7.61 -6.44 18.54
C ARG A 94 -8.59 -6.10 19.67
N TYR A 95 -9.03 -4.84 19.76
CA TYR A 95 -9.99 -4.41 20.77
C TYR A 95 -11.32 -5.16 20.63
N GLN A 96 -11.87 -5.25 19.42
CA GLN A 96 -13.09 -6.02 19.14
C GLN A 96 -12.99 -7.47 19.63
N THR A 97 -11.83 -8.10 19.43
CA THR A 97 -11.63 -9.52 19.74
C THR A 97 -11.38 -9.78 21.22
N THR A 98 -10.73 -8.84 21.93
CA THR A 98 -10.15 -9.08 23.25
C THR A 98 -10.70 -8.18 24.35
N GLY A 99 -11.30 -7.04 24.00
CA GLY A 99 -11.65 -5.98 24.94
C GLY A 99 -10.44 -5.25 25.56
N ASP A 100 -9.23 -5.48 25.04
CA ASP A 100 -7.98 -4.97 25.62
C ASP A 100 -7.93 -3.42 25.61
N PRO A 101 -7.91 -2.75 26.77
CA PRO A 101 -7.90 -1.29 26.84
C PRO A 101 -6.66 -0.65 26.21
N ASP A 102 -5.52 -1.36 26.14
CA ASP A 102 -4.33 -0.84 25.46
C ASP A 102 -4.55 -0.78 23.95
N ALA A 103 -5.28 -1.74 23.38
CA ALA A 103 -5.65 -1.71 21.96
C ALA A 103 -6.56 -0.52 21.64
N LEU A 104 -7.53 -0.23 22.51
CA LEU A 104 -8.39 0.95 22.38
C LEU A 104 -7.57 2.25 22.44
N LYS A 105 -6.66 2.36 23.41
CA LYS A 105 -5.78 3.52 23.54
C LYS A 105 -4.92 3.72 22.30
N LEU A 106 -4.24 2.68 21.82
CA LEU A 106 -3.38 2.74 20.63
C LEU A 106 -4.17 3.08 19.37
N MET A 107 -5.40 2.56 19.24
CA MET A 107 -6.32 2.90 18.16
C MET A 107 -6.67 4.40 18.19
N GLU A 108 -7.07 4.95 19.34
CA GLU A 108 -7.42 6.38 19.46
C GLU A 108 -6.20 7.29 19.27
N GLU A 109 -5.01 6.91 19.73
CA GLU A 109 -3.76 7.63 19.46
C GLU A 109 -3.45 7.68 17.96
N SER A 110 -3.57 6.55 17.26
CA SER A 110 -3.34 6.51 15.82
C SER A 110 -4.39 7.32 15.05
N LEU A 111 -5.65 7.36 15.50
CA LEU A 111 -6.67 8.25 14.94
C LEU A 111 -6.32 9.74 15.12
N TRP A 112 -5.70 10.14 16.23
CA TRP A 112 -5.18 11.50 16.39
C TRP A 112 -4.01 11.79 15.45
N GLY A 113 -3.14 10.81 15.18
CA GLY A 113 -2.09 10.91 14.15
C GLY A 113 -2.68 11.11 12.76
N LEU A 114 -3.69 10.31 12.39
CA LEU A 114 -4.44 10.46 11.15
C LEU A 114 -5.16 11.81 11.08
N ALA A 115 -5.71 12.31 12.19
CA ALA A 115 -6.31 13.65 12.24
C ALA A 115 -5.25 14.75 12.01
N ALA A 116 -4.05 14.60 12.55
CA ALA A 116 -2.97 15.56 12.33
C ALA A 116 -2.58 15.66 10.84
N LEU A 117 -2.60 14.54 10.10
CA LEU A 117 -2.35 14.54 8.64
C LEU A 117 -3.37 15.39 7.88
N HIS A 118 -4.63 15.44 8.30
CA HIS A 118 -5.63 16.33 7.71
C HIS A 118 -5.42 17.78 8.15
N GLU A 119 -5.31 17.99 9.46
CA GLU A 119 -5.28 19.32 10.07
C GLU A 119 -4.07 20.16 9.63
N ILE A 120 -2.90 19.56 9.41
CA ILE A 120 -1.68 20.27 9.03
C ILE A 120 -1.78 20.92 7.65
N THR A 121 -2.64 20.39 6.76
CA THR A 121 -2.78 20.90 5.39
C THR A 121 -3.51 22.24 5.36
N GLY A 122 -4.37 22.51 6.35
CA GLY A 122 -5.28 23.65 6.36
C GLY A 122 -6.37 23.61 5.28
N VAL A 123 -6.45 22.55 4.47
CA VAL A 123 -7.41 22.41 3.37
C VAL A 123 -8.45 21.35 3.75
N PRO A 124 -9.74 21.72 3.90
CA PRO A 124 -10.79 20.77 4.21
C PRO A 124 -10.82 19.61 3.20
N GLY A 125 -10.69 18.38 3.73
CA GLY A 125 -10.76 17.15 2.96
C GLY A 125 -9.44 16.68 2.37
N LEU A 126 -8.37 17.48 2.47
CA LEU A 126 -7.03 17.10 2.05
C LEU A 126 -6.25 16.48 3.23
N ILE A 127 -5.55 15.38 2.98
CA ILE A 127 -4.60 14.80 3.93
C ILE A 127 -3.16 15.01 3.46
N ALA A 128 -2.21 15.11 4.37
CA ALA A 128 -0.80 14.97 4.07
C ALA A 128 -0.43 13.48 3.94
N ARG A 129 0.60 13.18 3.14
CA ARG A 129 1.22 11.85 3.09
C ARG A 129 1.91 11.49 4.41
N CYS A 130 2.59 12.48 4.99
CA CYS A 130 3.40 12.36 6.20
C CYS A 130 3.61 13.72 6.88
N ILE A 131 4.03 13.67 8.14
CA ILE A 131 4.48 14.82 8.93
C ILE A 131 5.84 14.48 9.53
N VAL A 132 6.79 15.40 9.44
CA VAL A 132 8.14 15.27 10.01
C VAL A 132 8.53 16.55 10.75
N PRO A 133 9.46 16.51 11.72
CA PRO A 133 9.99 17.72 12.35
C PRO A 133 10.60 18.62 11.29
N ARG A 134 10.38 19.93 11.41
CA ARG A 134 10.97 20.91 10.49
C ARG A 134 12.49 20.79 10.42
N GLU A 135 13.15 20.57 11.55
CA GLU A 135 14.60 20.40 11.63
C GLU A 135 15.09 19.26 10.73
N LEU A 136 14.38 18.12 10.71
CA LEU A 136 14.71 17.00 9.82
C LEU A 136 14.54 17.40 8.35
N ALA A 137 13.44 18.09 8.02
CA ALA A 137 13.19 18.56 6.66
C ALA A 137 14.24 19.56 6.16
N ASP A 138 14.72 20.44 7.04
CA ASP A 138 15.81 21.38 6.76
C ASP A 138 17.15 20.65 6.54
N GLN A 139 17.48 19.68 7.41
CA GLN A 139 18.72 18.89 7.33
C GLN A 139 18.80 18.04 6.06
N GLU A 140 17.68 17.42 5.67
CA GLU A 140 17.59 16.56 4.49
C GLU A 140 17.30 17.34 3.20
N GLY A 141 17.11 18.67 3.29
CA GLY A 141 16.87 19.53 2.14
C GLY A 141 15.53 19.27 1.43
N PHE A 142 14.51 18.79 2.15
CA PHE A 142 13.22 18.39 1.57
C PHE A 142 12.49 19.53 0.85
N PHE A 143 12.70 20.78 1.24
CA PHE A 143 12.09 21.94 0.59
C PHE A 143 12.61 22.23 -0.83
N GLY A 144 13.59 21.47 -1.32
CA GLY A 144 13.94 21.44 -2.75
C GLY A 144 12.90 20.71 -3.62
N ASP A 145 12.06 19.85 -3.03
CA ASP A 145 10.90 19.22 -3.66
C ASP A 145 9.64 20.07 -3.36
N SER A 146 8.98 20.57 -4.39
CA SER A 146 7.77 21.41 -4.31
C SER A 146 6.58 20.75 -3.61
N HIS A 147 6.65 19.44 -3.38
CA HIS A 147 5.65 18.69 -2.64
C HIS A 147 5.76 18.82 -1.12
N TRP A 148 6.85 19.41 -0.60
CA TRP A 148 7.03 19.67 0.83
C TRP A 148 6.61 21.08 1.21
N GLN A 149 5.91 21.19 2.33
CA GLN A 149 5.33 22.42 2.84
C GLN A 149 5.62 22.57 4.34
N LEU A 150 5.76 23.81 4.80
CA LEU A 150 5.85 24.12 6.21
C LEU A 150 4.46 24.05 6.86
N GLY A 151 4.40 23.48 8.06
CA GLY A 151 3.22 23.58 8.90
C GLY A 151 3.01 25.01 9.40
N THR A 152 1.76 25.36 9.71
CA THR A 152 1.38 26.70 10.20
C THR A 152 0.63 26.62 11.53
N GLY A 153 0.58 27.73 12.27
CA GLY A 153 -0.08 27.81 13.58
C GLY A 153 0.50 26.78 14.56
N LYS A 154 -0.33 25.88 15.09
CA LYS A 154 0.12 24.83 16.01
C LYS A 154 1.11 23.82 15.38
N TYR A 155 1.31 23.87 14.06
CA TYR A 155 2.25 23.03 13.32
C TYR A 155 3.52 23.75 12.85
N GLU A 156 3.82 24.97 13.32
CA GLU A 156 5.01 25.75 12.89
C GLU A 156 6.37 25.04 13.05
N GLY A 157 6.46 24.08 13.97
CA GLY A 157 7.65 23.23 14.17
C GLY A 157 7.73 21.99 13.27
N TRP A 158 6.81 21.84 12.32
CA TRP A 158 6.63 20.64 11.51
C TRP A 158 6.66 20.96 10.01
N ALA A 159 7.02 19.97 9.22
CA ALA A 159 6.91 19.96 7.77
C ALA A 159 6.04 18.78 7.34
N TRP A 160 5.39 18.91 6.19
CA TRP A 160 4.50 17.87 5.67
C TRP A 160 4.63 17.74 4.16
N ARG A 161 4.30 16.56 3.63
CA ARG A 161 4.38 16.26 2.20
C ARG A 161 3.00 16.07 1.59
N GLY A 162 2.73 16.80 0.50
CA GLY A 162 1.60 16.59 -0.41
C GLY A 162 1.93 15.54 -1.48
N MET A 163 1.50 15.78 -2.73
CA MET A 163 1.55 14.85 -3.86
C MET A 163 0.79 13.55 -3.55
N LEU A 164 -0.51 13.70 -3.32
CA LEU A 164 -1.35 12.56 -2.99
C LEU A 164 -1.60 11.66 -4.19
N THR A 165 -1.46 10.36 -3.95
CA THR A 165 -2.09 9.31 -4.75
C THR A 165 -3.33 8.82 -4.00
N ASN A 166 -4.24 8.14 -4.70
CA ASN A 166 -5.39 7.48 -4.08
C ASN A 166 -4.98 6.57 -2.91
N ASP A 167 -3.80 5.95 -3.00
CA ASP A 167 -3.26 5.03 -2.00
C ASP A 167 -3.32 5.55 -0.56
N GLN A 168 -3.03 6.83 -0.34
CA GLN A 168 -3.05 7.43 1.01
C GLN A 168 -4.45 7.42 1.62
N TYR A 169 -5.48 7.67 0.81
CA TYR A 169 -6.86 7.65 1.29
C TYR A 169 -7.33 6.23 1.59
N ASP A 170 -6.95 5.25 0.78
CA ASP A 170 -7.46 3.87 0.92
C ASP A 170 -7.11 3.24 2.28
N GLY A 171 -5.83 3.30 2.67
CA GLY A 171 -5.40 2.80 3.98
C GLY A 171 -5.98 3.63 5.13
N TYR A 172 -6.02 4.96 4.98
CA TYR A 172 -6.59 5.89 5.96
C TYR A 172 -8.06 5.57 6.24
N LEU A 173 -8.87 5.42 5.18
CA LEU A 173 -10.30 5.12 5.25
C LEU A 173 -10.55 3.72 5.80
N PHE A 174 -9.73 2.73 5.45
CA PHE A 174 -9.80 1.38 6.03
C PHE A 174 -9.62 1.42 7.56
N GLY A 175 -8.66 2.22 8.04
CA GLY A 175 -8.47 2.48 9.47
C GLY A 175 -9.67 3.14 10.14
N LEU A 176 -10.18 4.23 9.55
CA LEU A 176 -11.37 4.91 10.08
C LEU A 176 -12.59 3.97 10.11
N ALA A 177 -12.80 3.21 9.04
CA ALA A 177 -13.94 2.31 8.87
C ALA A 177 -13.96 1.18 9.91
N ALA A 178 -12.79 0.67 10.30
CA ALA A 178 -12.64 -0.34 11.33
C ALA A 178 -12.80 0.23 12.75
N ALA A 179 -12.26 1.43 13.01
CA ALA A 179 -12.20 2.02 14.34
C ALA A 179 -13.45 2.77 14.79
N TRP A 180 -14.22 3.34 13.85
CA TRP A 180 -15.40 4.19 14.13
C TRP A 180 -16.38 3.66 15.19
N PRO A 181 -16.73 2.35 15.25
CA PRO A 181 -17.66 1.82 16.24
C PRO A 181 -17.11 1.89 17.67
N TYR A 182 -15.79 1.92 17.83
CA TYR A 182 -15.10 1.77 19.11
C TYR A 182 -14.56 3.08 19.68
N ILE A 183 -14.65 4.20 18.95
CA ILE A 183 -14.19 5.49 19.45
C ILE A 183 -15.04 5.91 20.66
N THR A 184 -14.40 6.03 21.82
CA THR A 184 -15.03 6.38 23.09
C THR A 184 -14.94 7.88 23.39
N SER A 185 -13.86 8.53 22.97
CA SER A 185 -13.67 9.96 23.13
C SER A 185 -14.63 10.75 22.25
N SER A 186 -15.56 11.51 22.86
CA SER A 186 -16.51 12.37 22.14
C SER A 186 -15.82 13.42 21.29
N ARG A 187 -14.71 13.98 21.78
CA ARG A 187 -13.88 14.95 21.04
C ARG A 187 -13.26 14.33 19.80
N LEU A 188 -12.67 13.14 19.93
CA LEU A 188 -12.07 12.44 18.80
C LEU A 188 -13.15 12.03 17.79
N ARG A 189 -14.27 11.49 18.27
CA ARG A 189 -15.41 11.10 17.43
C ARG A 189 -15.92 12.27 16.60
N GLN A 190 -16.07 13.44 17.22
CA GLN A 190 -16.46 14.66 16.52
C GLN A 190 -15.42 15.09 15.49
N ARG A 191 -14.12 15.03 15.82
CA ARG A 191 -13.03 15.36 14.89
C ARG A 191 -13.00 14.44 13.67
N ILE A 192 -13.11 13.13 13.86
CA ILE A 192 -13.15 12.17 12.74
C ILE A 192 -14.38 12.41 11.86
N LYS A 193 -15.53 12.77 12.46
CA LYS A 193 -16.74 13.14 11.71
C LYS A 193 -16.54 14.40 10.86
N GLU A 194 -15.89 15.43 11.40
CA GLU A 194 -15.53 16.65 10.67
C GLU A 194 -14.59 16.36 9.49
N ILE A 195 -13.59 15.51 9.70
CA ILE A 195 -12.64 15.10 8.66
C ILE A 195 -13.35 14.35 7.53
N ALA A 196 -14.17 13.35 7.88
CA ALA A 196 -14.92 12.56 6.91
C ALA A 196 -15.91 13.42 6.10
N ALA A 197 -16.61 14.37 6.75
CA ALA A 197 -17.46 15.32 6.05
C ALA A 197 -16.65 16.19 5.09
N GLY A 198 -15.52 16.74 5.53
CA GLY A 198 -14.63 17.54 4.69
C GLY A 198 -14.10 16.78 3.47
N MET A 199 -13.75 15.50 3.62
CA MET A 199 -13.32 14.65 2.49
C MET A 199 -14.43 14.48 1.47
N ALA A 200 -15.64 14.10 1.91
CA ALA A 200 -16.77 13.93 1.00
C ALA A 200 -17.16 15.25 0.31
N GLU A 201 -17.21 16.35 1.06
CA GLU A 201 -17.51 17.67 0.51
C GLU A 201 -16.45 18.14 -0.49
N HIS A 202 -15.17 17.84 -0.24
CA HIS A 202 -14.10 18.15 -1.19
C HIS A 202 -14.31 17.40 -2.51
N VAL A 203 -14.60 16.10 -2.47
CA VAL A 203 -14.86 15.30 -3.68
C VAL A 203 -16.07 15.82 -4.45
N ILE A 204 -17.15 16.19 -3.76
CA ILE A 204 -18.37 16.73 -4.37
C ILE A 204 -18.10 18.10 -5.00
N ALA A 205 -17.42 18.99 -4.28
CA ALA A 205 -17.15 20.36 -4.72
C ALA A 205 -16.18 20.41 -5.92
N ASN A 206 -15.32 19.40 -6.06
CA ASN A 206 -14.27 19.36 -7.09
C ASN A 206 -14.53 18.31 -8.17
N ASP A 207 -15.81 17.98 -8.44
CA ASP A 207 -16.22 17.12 -9.55
C ASP A 207 -15.48 15.76 -9.53
N LEU A 208 -15.63 15.04 -8.41
CA LEU A 208 -15.02 13.73 -8.15
C LEU A 208 -13.50 13.74 -8.00
N ARG A 209 -12.92 14.89 -7.66
CA ARG A 209 -11.47 15.05 -7.45
C ARG A 209 -11.10 15.45 -6.03
N ILE A 210 -9.89 15.10 -5.65
CA ILE A 210 -9.16 15.74 -4.54
C ILE A 210 -8.08 16.61 -5.16
N ILE A 211 -8.07 17.91 -4.84
CA ILE A 211 -7.09 18.87 -5.36
C ILE A 211 -6.05 19.16 -4.28
N ASP A 212 -4.79 18.91 -4.61
CA ASP A 212 -3.63 19.26 -3.80
C ASP A 212 -3.09 20.63 -4.24
N TRP A 213 -3.58 21.69 -3.58
CA TRP A 213 -3.32 23.08 -3.95
C TRP A 213 -1.87 23.56 -3.69
N PRO A 214 -1.10 22.97 -2.75
CA PRO A 214 0.36 23.11 -2.71
C PRO A 214 1.13 22.65 -3.94
N SER A 215 0.77 21.48 -4.48
CA SER A 215 1.56 20.85 -5.55
C SER A 215 0.99 21.04 -6.95
N GLY A 216 -0.26 21.47 -7.05
CA GLY A 216 -1.03 21.49 -8.30
C GLY A 216 -1.41 20.08 -8.82
N THR A 217 -1.32 19.06 -7.96
CA THR A 217 -1.68 17.68 -8.33
C THR A 217 -3.13 17.40 -7.92
N PHE A 218 -3.74 16.37 -8.53
CA PHE A 218 -5.08 15.96 -8.15
C PHE A 218 -5.26 14.45 -8.33
N ILE A 219 -6.19 13.89 -7.55
CA ILE A 219 -6.71 12.54 -7.75
C ILE A 219 -8.05 12.68 -8.46
N ASP A 220 -8.27 11.97 -9.56
CA ASP A 220 -9.58 11.87 -10.22
C ASP A 220 -10.15 10.46 -10.03
N PHE A 221 -11.32 10.38 -9.39
CA PHE A 221 -11.97 9.11 -9.09
C PHE A 221 -12.76 8.52 -10.26
N ARG A 222 -12.94 9.22 -11.39
CA ARG A 222 -13.58 8.63 -12.59
C ARG A 222 -12.68 7.64 -13.33
N GLY A 223 -11.38 7.64 -13.03
CA GLY A 223 -10.41 6.74 -13.63
C GLY A 223 -9.17 7.49 -14.11
N ASN A 224 -8.03 6.80 -14.07
CA ASN A 224 -6.79 7.30 -14.63
C ASN A 224 -6.51 6.65 -15.97
N PHE A 225 -5.83 7.38 -16.84
CA PHE A 225 -5.25 6.84 -18.07
C PHE A 225 -3.74 6.66 -17.88
N LEU A 226 -3.19 5.62 -18.50
CA LEU A 226 -1.73 5.47 -18.52
C LEU A 226 -1.08 6.60 -19.28
N ASP A 227 -0.12 7.26 -18.63
CA ASP A 227 0.83 8.08 -19.34
C ASP A 227 1.81 7.20 -20.13
N GLN A 228 1.66 7.20 -21.46
CA GLN A 228 2.53 6.45 -22.37
C GLN A 228 3.70 7.29 -22.92
N HIS A 229 3.85 8.57 -22.53
CA HIS A 229 4.85 9.47 -23.13
C HIS A 229 6.28 8.96 -22.94
N HIS A 230 6.56 8.30 -21.84
CA HIS A 230 7.86 7.72 -21.53
C HIS A 230 8.00 6.25 -21.99
N TRP A 231 6.98 5.67 -22.63
CA TRP A 231 7.04 4.31 -23.14
C TRP A 231 7.90 4.26 -24.43
N PRO A 232 8.52 3.11 -24.74
CA PRO A 232 9.14 2.92 -26.05
C PRO A 232 8.17 3.18 -27.19
N GLN A 233 8.67 3.71 -28.31
CA GLN A 233 7.83 4.19 -29.42
C GLN A 233 6.82 3.15 -29.94
N VAL A 234 7.20 1.86 -29.95
CA VAL A 234 6.32 0.76 -30.38
C VAL A 234 5.06 0.62 -29.52
N PHE A 235 5.12 0.98 -28.24
CA PHE A 235 3.96 0.92 -27.34
C PHE A 235 3.11 2.19 -27.36
N ARG A 236 3.65 3.34 -27.81
CA ARG A 236 2.88 4.60 -27.91
C ARG A 236 1.77 4.57 -28.96
N ARG A 237 1.76 3.54 -29.82
CA ARG A 237 0.69 3.30 -30.80
C ARG A 237 -0.41 2.39 -30.26
N LEU A 238 -0.22 1.80 -29.08
CA LEU A 238 -1.28 1.05 -28.43
C LEU A 238 -2.34 2.03 -27.91
N PRO A 239 -3.64 1.71 -27.99
CA PRO A 239 -4.67 2.54 -27.39
C PRO A 239 -4.32 2.90 -25.94
N VAL A 240 -4.55 4.16 -25.57
CA VAL A 240 -4.40 4.60 -24.19
C VAL A 240 -5.36 3.76 -23.35
N ALA A 241 -4.80 2.92 -22.49
CA ALA A 241 -5.60 2.08 -21.62
C ALA A 241 -5.88 2.85 -20.32
N PRO A 242 -7.09 2.71 -19.75
CA PRO A 242 -7.30 3.10 -18.37
C PRO A 242 -6.35 2.29 -17.47
N LEU A 243 -5.76 2.94 -16.45
CA LEU A 243 -4.95 2.35 -15.37
C LEU A 243 -5.83 1.53 -14.43
N GLY A 244 -6.56 0.57 -15.00
CA GLY A 244 -7.57 -0.18 -14.28
C GLY A 244 -8.66 0.69 -13.63
N PRO A 245 -9.69 0.04 -13.08
CA PRO A 245 -10.80 0.70 -12.41
C PRO A 245 -10.56 1.08 -10.94
N ALA A 246 -9.30 1.00 -10.47
CA ALA A 246 -8.98 1.13 -9.05
C ALA A 246 -9.42 2.48 -8.47
N ASN A 247 -9.19 3.60 -9.18
CA ASN A 247 -9.60 4.92 -8.70
C ASN A 247 -11.11 5.01 -8.44
N SER A 248 -11.95 4.47 -9.33
CA SER A 248 -13.41 4.52 -9.15
C SER A 248 -13.86 3.68 -7.98
N LEU A 249 -13.31 2.48 -7.80
CA LEU A 249 -13.53 1.68 -6.61
C LEU A 249 -13.15 2.45 -5.32
N HIS A 250 -12.01 3.12 -5.34
CA HIS A 250 -11.48 3.85 -4.20
C HIS A 250 -12.31 5.11 -3.89
N GLY A 251 -12.82 5.78 -4.91
CA GLY A 251 -13.80 6.86 -4.75
C GLY A 251 -15.11 6.38 -4.13
N LEU A 252 -15.62 5.22 -4.57
CA LEU A 252 -16.82 4.60 -3.97
C LEU A 252 -16.57 4.26 -2.49
N HIS A 253 -15.39 3.70 -2.17
CA HIS A 253 -14.99 3.40 -0.80
C HIS A 253 -14.93 4.67 0.07
N LEU A 254 -14.29 5.73 -0.42
CA LEU A 254 -14.24 7.04 0.25
C LEU A 254 -15.63 7.55 0.57
N MET A 255 -16.50 7.65 -0.44
CA MET A 255 -17.83 8.23 -0.23
C MET A 255 -18.67 7.37 0.72
N LYS A 256 -18.61 6.04 0.60
CA LYS A 256 -19.36 5.13 1.48
C LYS A 256 -18.90 5.21 2.94
N VAL A 257 -17.58 5.22 3.18
CA VAL A 257 -17.03 5.35 4.54
C VAL A 257 -17.37 6.72 5.13
N CYS A 258 -17.28 7.79 4.34
CA CYS A 258 -17.65 9.13 4.80
C CYS A 258 -19.15 9.24 5.13
N ALA A 259 -20.02 8.68 4.29
CA ALA A 259 -21.46 8.63 4.55
C ALA A 259 -21.78 7.85 5.84
N TRP A 260 -21.13 6.71 6.05
CA TRP A 260 -21.32 5.89 7.25
C TRP A 260 -20.85 6.57 8.54
N ILE A 261 -19.67 7.21 8.52
CA ILE A 261 -19.12 7.92 9.69
C ILE A 261 -19.98 9.13 10.03
N THR A 262 -20.38 9.90 9.03
CA THR A 262 -21.10 11.16 9.25
C THR A 262 -22.59 10.93 9.55
N GLY A 263 -23.18 9.89 8.97
CA GLY A 263 -24.63 9.69 8.94
C GLY A 263 -25.36 10.78 8.15
N ASP A 264 -24.66 11.56 7.33
CA ASP A 264 -25.27 12.59 6.49
C ASP A 264 -25.85 11.94 5.21
N PRO A 265 -27.19 11.98 5.01
CA PRO A 265 -27.82 11.34 3.87
C PRO A 265 -27.40 11.94 2.53
N ARG A 266 -26.85 13.17 2.49
CA ARG A 266 -26.36 13.79 1.25
C ARG A 266 -25.24 12.97 0.63
N PHE A 267 -24.34 12.41 1.43
CA PHE A 267 -23.20 11.65 0.94
C PHE A 267 -23.62 10.26 0.42
N GLU A 268 -24.54 9.58 1.12
CA GLU A 268 -25.13 8.33 0.65
C GLU A 268 -25.93 8.55 -0.66
N ASP A 269 -26.70 9.64 -0.74
CA ASP A 269 -27.45 9.99 -1.95
C ASP A 269 -26.51 10.27 -3.14
N TYR A 270 -25.42 11.01 -2.90
CA TYR A 270 -24.40 11.27 -3.93
C TYR A 270 -23.74 9.97 -4.41
N TYR A 271 -23.35 9.10 -3.47
CA TYR A 271 -22.83 7.77 -3.78
C TYR A 271 -23.77 6.95 -4.68
N LEU A 272 -25.06 6.88 -4.34
CA LEU A 272 -26.05 6.07 -5.07
C LEU A 272 -26.50 6.68 -6.40
N ARG A 273 -26.70 7.99 -6.45
CA ARG A 273 -27.35 8.66 -7.58
C ARG A 273 -26.36 9.27 -8.57
N LYS A 274 -25.18 9.67 -8.11
CA LYS A 274 -24.14 10.26 -8.93
C LYS A 274 -23.09 9.21 -9.26
N MET A 275 -22.34 8.74 -8.26
CA MET A 275 -21.17 7.89 -8.51
C MET A 275 -21.55 6.57 -9.15
N LEU A 276 -22.49 5.82 -8.58
CA LEU A 276 -22.90 4.51 -9.12
C LEU A 276 -23.69 4.55 -10.43
N LYS A 277 -24.09 5.73 -10.91
CA LYS A 277 -24.80 5.88 -12.19
C LYS A 277 -23.95 6.52 -13.27
N GLU A 278 -22.74 6.96 -12.94
CA GLU A 278 -21.82 7.46 -13.94
C GLU A 278 -21.22 6.29 -14.72
N GLU A 279 -21.23 6.40 -16.04
CA GLU A 279 -20.81 5.34 -16.97
C GLU A 279 -19.37 4.90 -16.66
N GLU A 280 -18.53 5.81 -16.17
CA GLU A 280 -17.17 5.55 -15.76
C GLU A 280 -17.08 4.59 -14.57
N PHE A 281 -17.95 4.71 -13.56
CA PHE A 281 -17.97 3.80 -12.41
C PHE A 281 -18.56 2.44 -12.79
N ASP A 282 -19.61 2.42 -13.61
CA ASP A 282 -20.18 1.18 -14.14
C ASP A 282 -19.16 0.43 -15.00
N ALA A 283 -18.50 1.15 -15.92
CA ALA A 283 -17.43 0.60 -16.74
C ALA A 283 -16.24 0.16 -15.89
N ALA A 284 -15.92 0.89 -14.83
CA ALA A 284 -14.85 0.54 -13.92
C ALA A 284 -15.15 -0.78 -13.20
N MET A 285 -16.32 -0.89 -12.58
CA MET A 285 -16.71 -2.10 -11.87
C MET A 285 -16.89 -3.30 -12.80
N ALA A 286 -17.32 -3.10 -14.05
CA ALA A 286 -17.38 -4.16 -15.06
C ALA A 286 -15.99 -4.65 -15.52
N LYS A 287 -15.00 -3.75 -15.55
CA LYS A 287 -13.62 -4.04 -15.99
C LYS A 287 -12.70 -4.44 -14.85
N TYR A 288 -13.19 -4.59 -13.61
CA TYR A 288 -12.34 -4.92 -12.46
C TYR A 288 -11.59 -6.26 -12.62
N GLN A 289 -12.11 -7.17 -13.45
CA GLN A 289 -11.44 -8.41 -13.86
C GLN A 289 -10.09 -8.20 -14.58
N SER A 290 -9.88 -7.05 -15.21
CA SER A 290 -8.68 -6.74 -16.00
C SER A 290 -7.58 -6.08 -15.18
N PHE A 291 -7.45 -6.40 -13.89
CA PHE A 291 -6.39 -5.78 -13.09
C PHE A 291 -5.01 -6.19 -13.66
N GLY A 292 -4.31 -5.21 -14.23
CA GLY A 292 -3.14 -5.38 -15.10
C GLY A 292 -3.45 -5.10 -16.58
N MET A 293 -2.46 -4.61 -17.31
CA MET A 293 -2.65 -4.10 -18.68
C MET A 293 -3.11 -5.15 -19.70
N ASP A 294 -4.42 -5.38 -19.82
CA ASP A 294 -5.00 -6.36 -20.76
C ASP A 294 -4.62 -6.10 -22.21
N ILE A 295 -4.40 -4.83 -22.57
CA ILE A 295 -3.85 -4.46 -23.88
C ILE A 295 -2.51 -5.14 -24.17
N LEU A 296 -1.66 -5.31 -23.14
CA LEU A 296 -0.37 -6.00 -23.22
C LEU A 296 -0.53 -7.53 -23.20
N ARG A 297 -1.63 -8.04 -22.65
CA ARG A 297 -1.98 -9.47 -22.67
C ARG A 297 -2.58 -9.91 -24.01
N GLY A 298 -3.20 -8.99 -24.74
CA GLY A 298 -3.82 -9.24 -26.05
C GLY A 298 -2.80 -9.54 -27.16
N PRO A 299 -3.25 -10.08 -28.31
CA PRO A 299 -2.36 -10.43 -29.43
C PRO A 299 -1.47 -9.27 -29.91
N VAL A 300 -2.03 -8.06 -29.99
CA VAL A 300 -1.32 -6.86 -30.43
C VAL A 300 -0.23 -6.47 -29.44
N GLY A 301 -0.56 -6.37 -28.15
CA GLY A 301 0.42 -6.06 -27.11
C GLY A 301 1.53 -7.11 -26.98
N ARG A 302 1.17 -8.40 -27.06
CA ARG A 302 2.16 -9.49 -27.12
C ARG A 302 3.08 -9.39 -28.32
N GLY A 303 2.55 -9.01 -29.48
CA GLY A 303 3.34 -8.74 -30.68
C GLY A 303 4.30 -7.56 -30.48
N ALA A 304 3.82 -6.46 -29.91
CA ALA A 304 4.64 -5.29 -29.59
C ALA A 304 5.77 -5.63 -28.60
N VAL A 305 5.47 -6.40 -27.54
CA VAL A 305 6.48 -6.89 -26.59
C VAL A 305 7.49 -7.81 -27.26
N ALA A 306 7.02 -8.76 -28.08
CA ALA A 306 7.90 -9.67 -28.80
C ALA A 306 8.86 -8.92 -29.74
N LEU A 307 8.36 -7.87 -30.41
CA LEU A 307 9.16 -7.01 -31.28
C LEU A 307 10.15 -6.14 -30.50
N ALA A 308 9.73 -5.57 -29.37
CA ALA A 308 10.54 -4.65 -28.57
C ALA A 308 11.62 -5.36 -27.74
N TYR A 309 11.29 -6.55 -27.21
CA TYR A 309 12.02 -7.16 -26.10
C TYR A 309 12.37 -8.64 -26.30
N GLY A 310 11.84 -9.27 -27.36
CA GLY A 310 12.06 -10.67 -27.69
C GLY A 310 10.83 -11.55 -27.43
N LYS A 311 10.67 -12.59 -28.26
CA LYS A 311 9.52 -13.53 -28.24
C LYS A 311 9.39 -14.34 -26.94
N ASP A 312 10.46 -14.42 -26.16
CA ASP A 312 10.53 -15.14 -24.91
C ASP A 312 10.05 -14.32 -23.69
N VAL A 313 9.90 -13.00 -23.83
CA VAL A 313 9.37 -12.10 -22.79
C VAL A 313 7.85 -12.21 -22.71
N LYS A 314 7.34 -12.41 -21.50
CA LYS A 314 5.90 -12.60 -21.24
C LYS A 314 5.24 -11.36 -20.63
N THR A 315 3.97 -11.17 -20.95
CA THR A 315 3.07 -10.17 -20.37
C THR A 315 1.97 -10.90 -19.60
N ASP A 316 2.36 -11.67 -18.59
CA ASP A 316 1.39 -12.39 -17.77
C ASP A 316 0.85 -11.52 -16.63
N GLY A 317 -0.15 -12.05 -15.93
CA GLY A 317 -0.80 -11.32 -14.84
C GLY A 317 0.15 -10.80 -13.77
N PRO A 318 0.95 -11.67 -13.14
CA PRO A 318 1.89 -11.27 -12.10
C PRO A 318 2.98 -10.29 -12.55
N GLY A 319 3.37 -10.31 -13.83
CA GLY A 319 4.37 -9.37 -14.36
C GLY A 319 3.83 -7.95 -14.55
N ILE A 320 2.55 -7.78 -14.86
CA ILE A 320 1.98 -6.47 -15.26
C ILE A 320 1.00 -5.89 -14.24
N ARG A 321 0.95 -6.46 -13.04
CA ARG A 321 0.04 -6.08 -11.95
C ARG A 321 0.80 -5.37 -10.83
N SER A 322 0.17 -4.35 -10.24
CA SER A 322 0.62 -3.73 -8.98
C SER A 322 0.04 -4.48 -7.76
N ASN A 323 0.91 -5.06 -6.93
CA ASN A 323 0.49 -5.71 -5.68
C ASN A 323 0.04 -4.69 -4.62
N VAL A 324 0.58 -3.46 -4.65
CA VAL A 324 0.12 -2.37 -3.78
C VAL A 324 -1.35 -2.08 -4.06
N ALA A 325 -1.70 -1.76 -5.30
CA ALA A 325 -3.09 -1.49 -5.66
C ALA A 325 -4.01 -2.71 -5.45
N THR A 326 -3.47 -3.94 -5.53
CA THR A 326 -4.21 -5.15 -5.11
C THR A 326 -4.57 -5.09 -3.62
N ASN A 327 -3.64 -4.73 -2.72
CA ASN A 327 -3.91 -4.55 -1.28
C ASN A 327 -5.02 -3.52 -1.05
N LEU A 328 -4.87 -2.34 -1.65
CA LEU A 328 -5.78 -1.22 -1.47
C LEU A 328 -7.21 -1.58 -1.88
N SER A 329 -7.36 -2.23 -3.03
CA SER A 329 -8.67 -2.64 -3.49
C SER A 329 -9.28 -3.80 -2.69
N HIS A 330 -8.48 -4.72 -2.12
CA HIS A 330 -9.02 -5.71 -1.17
C HIS A 330 -9.58 -5.01 0.08
N MET A 331 -8.92 -3.95 0.59
CA MET A 331 -9.43 -3.15 1.70
C MET A 331 -10.73 -2.42 1.33
N ALA A 332 -10.76 -1.78 0.16
CA ALA A 332 -11.94 -1.10 -0.34
C ALA A 332 -13.15 -2.05 -0.48
N PHE A 333 -12.96 -3.22 -1.09
CA PHE A 333 -14.03 -4.22 -1.21
C PHE A 333 -14.47 -4.77 0.14
N TYR A 334 -13.54 -5.00 1.07
CA TYR A 334 -13.89 -5.43 2.43
C TYR A 334 -14.85 -4.44 3.10
N ASP A 335 -14.54 -3.14 3.08
CA ASP A 335 -15.40 -2.14 3.69
C ASP A 335 -16.70 -1.95 2.92
N LEU A 336 -16.67 -1.85 1.59
CA LEU A 336 -17.88 -1.72 0.77
C LEU A 336 -18.83 -2.89 1.01
N THR A 337 -18.34 -4.13 1.01
CA THR A 337 -19.20 -5.31 1.23
C THR A 337 -19.75 -5.41 2.66
N ARG A 338 -19.03 -4.87 3.65
CA ARG A 338 -19.45 -4.86 5.06
C ARG A 338 -20.42 -3.72 5.38
N LEU A 339 -20.21 -2.55 4.80
CA LEU A 339 -21.00 -1.34 5.06
C LEU A 339 -22.23 -1.22 4.15
N GLU A 340 -22.28 -1.95 3.03
CA GLU A 340 -23.40 -1.86 2.11
C GLU A 340 -24.69 -2.48 2.69
N THR A 341 -25.75 -1.68 2.67
CA THR A 341 -27.09 -2.00 3.16
C THR A 341 -28.04 -2.46 2.06
N TYR A 342 -27.80 -2.08 0.80
CA TYR A 342 -28.59 -2.53 -0.35
C TYR A 342 -28.15 -3.95 -0.76
N PRO A 343 -29.03 -4.97 -0.67
CA PRO A 343 -28.63 -6.37 -0.89
C PRO A 343 -28.03 -6.63 -2.27
N ASP A 344 -28.60 -6.05 -3.33
CA ASP A 344 -28.15 -6.26 -4.71
C ASP A 344 -26.77 -5.66 -4.96
N LEU A 345 -26.53 -4.45 -4.43
CA LEU A 345 -25.24 -3.77 -4.54
C LEU A 345 -24.17 -4.49 -3.71
N ARG A 346 -24.53 -4.98 -2.52
CA ARG A 346 -23.65 -5.82 -1.71
C ARG A 346 -23.30 -7.13 -2.43
N ALA A 347 -24.27 -7.78 -3.07
CA ALA A 347 -24.04 -8.99 -3.86
C ALA A 347 -23.10 -8.70 -5.04
N PHE A 348 -23.29 -7.58 -5.73
CA PHE A 348 -22.42 -7.11 -6.80
C PHE A 348 -20.98 -6.91 -6.32
N TYR A 349 -20.75 -6.18 -5.21
CA TYR A 349 -19.41 -6.01 -4.66
C TYR A 349 -18.76 -7.33 -4.26
N ARG A 350 -19.51 -8.26 -3.70
CA ARG A 350 -19.01 -9.60 -3.40
C ARG A 350 -18.59 -10.36 -4.66
N GLU A 351 -19.32 -10.24 -5.75
CA GLU A 351 -18.93 -10.84 -7.03
C GLU A 351 -17.62 -10.23 -7.57
N GLN A 352 -17.48 -8.91 -7.50
CA GLN A 352 -16.26 -8.22 -7.95
C GLN A 352 -15.06 -8.52 -7.04
N PHE A 353 -15.30 -8.68 -5.73
CA PHE A 353 -14.25 -9.09 -4.81
C PHE A 353 -13.72 -10.50 -5.13
N LYS A 354 -14.58 -11.45 -5.50
CA LYS A 354 -14.12 -12.76 -6.01
C LYS A 354 -13.23 -12.62 -7.22
N LYS A 355 -13.66 -11.84 -8.22
CA LYS A 355 -12.90 -11.61 -9.44
C LYS A 355 -11.52 -10.97 -9.17
N LEU A 356 -11.44 -10.07 -8.19
CA LEU A 356 -10.17 -9.49 -7.74
C LEU A 356 -9.25 -10.53 -7.09
N HIS A 357 -9.81 -11.40 -6.24
CA HIS A 357 -9.04 -12.35 -5.43
C HIS A 357 -8.61 -13.60 -6.20
N ASP A 358 -9.44 -14.09 -7.13
CA ASP A 358 -9.21 -15.31 -7.91
C ASP A 358 -7.80 -15.42 -8.55
N PRO A 359 -7.23 -14.38 -9.19
CA PRO A 359 -5.88 -14.45 -9.77
C PRO A 359 -4.76 -14.47 -8.72
N VAL A 360 -5.02 -14.05 -7.49
CA VAL A 360 -4.03 -13.96 -6.39
C VAL A 360 -4.21 -15.00 -5.30
N GLN A 361 -5.30 -15.79 -5.32
CA GLN A 361 -5.64 -16.73 -4.25
C GLN A 361 -4.53 -17.74 -3.91
N ASN A 362 -3.66 -18.09 -4.88
CA ASN A 362 -2.57 -19.05 -4.68
C ASN A 362 -1.24 -18.39 -4.29
N GLU A 363 -1.23 -17.09 -4.02
CA GLU A 363 -0.03 -16.33 -3.65
C GLU A 363 0.27 -16.40 -2.15
N ALA A 364 -0.58 -17.03 -1.32
CA ALA A 364 -0.39 -17.20 0.12
C ALA A 364 -0.11 -15.87 0.84
N ASN A 365 -0.93 -14.86 0.54
CA ASN A 365 -0.89 -13.55 1.17
C ASN A 365 -1.93 -13.52 2.29
N SER A 366 -1.48 -13.60 3.55
CA SER A 366 -2.39 -13.73 4.69
C SER A 366 -3.38 -12.58 4.80
N PHE A 367 -2.97 -11.36 4.43
CA PHE A 367 -3.85 -10.20 4.50
C PHE A 367 -5.00 -10.31 3.47
N TRP A 368 -4.68 -10.66 2.21
CA TRP A 368 -5.71 -10.87 1.18
C TRP A 368 -6.64 -12.04 1.52
N ASP A 369 -6.08 -13.16 1.96
CA ASP A 369 -6.84 -14.36 2.30
C ASP A 369 -7.80 -14.08 3.48
N PHE A 370 -7.38 -13.33 4.51
CA PHE A 370 -8.27 -12.96 5.61
C PHE A 370 -9.30 -11.87 5.28
N LEU A 371 -8.97 -10.91 4.40
CA LEU A 371 -9.97 -9.97 3.89
C LEU A 371 -11.03 -10.72 3.06
N TYR A 372 -10.62 -11.67 2.22
CA TYR A 372 -11.51 -12.49 1.42
C TYR A 372 -12.38 -13.41 2.28
N THR A 373 -11.79 -14.13 3.24
CA THR A 373 -12.52 -15.08 4.10
C THR A 373 -13.45 -14.42 5.12
N SER A 374 -13.35 -13.10 5.29
CA SER A 374 -14.38 -12.30 5.99
C SER A 374 -15.73 -12.33 5.27
N GLN A 375 -15.72 -12.53 3.96
CA GLN A 375 -16.89 -12.51 3.10
C GLN A 375 -17.28 -13.92 2.64
N PHE A 376 -16.32 -14.84 2.50
CA PHE A 376 -16.55 -16.14 1.87
C PHE A 376 -16.00 -17.29 2.71
N GLU A 377 -16.74 -18.39 2.79
CA GLU A 377 -16.20 -19.64 3.33
C GLU A 377 -15.16 -20.22 2.37
N ASN A 378 -13.91 -20.33 2.83
CA ASN A 378 -12.80 -20.92 2.08
C ASN A 378 -11.72 -21.42 3.05
N SER A 379 -11.84 -22.67 3.51
CA SER A 379 -10.86 -23.27 4.44
C SER A 379 -9.45 -23.32 3.87
N GLY A 380 -9.31 -23.55 2.56
CA GLY A 380 -8.00 -23.55 1.92
C GLY A 380 -7.29 -22.19 1.95
N ALA A 381 -8.04 -21.07 1.88
CA ALA A 381 -7.48 -19.74 2.07
C ALA A 381 -7.06 -19.51 3.52
N VAL A 382 -7.85 -19.97 4.49
CA VAL A 382 -7.51 -19.91 5.92
C VAL A 382 -6.21 -20.66 6.19
N ASP A 383 -6.09 -21.91 5.72
CA ASP A 383 -4.90 -22.74 5.94
C ASP A 383 -3.63 -22.08 5.37
N ARG A 384 -3.71 -21.50 4.17
CA ARG A 384 -2.58 -20.77 3.55
C ARG A 384 -2.21 -19.52 4.35
N ALA A 385 -3.21 -18.76 4.79
CA ALA A 385 -2.98 -17.54 5.56
C ALA A 385 -2.31 -17.83 6.91
N VAL A 386 -2.75 -18.89 7.60
CA VAL A 386 -2.18 -19.37 8.86
C VAL A 386 -0.74 -19.88 8.66
N ASP A 387 -0.48 -20.70 7.63
CA ASP A 387 0.88 -21.18 7.31
C ASP A 387 1.84 -20.01 6.99
N SER A 388 1.39 -19.02 6.22
CA SER A 388 2.19 -17.81 5.94
C SER A 388 2.49 -17.00 7.20
N LEU A 389 1.54 -16.83 8.12
CA LEU A 389 1.80 -16.16 9.41
C LEU A 389 2.75 -16.98 10.29
N ALA A 390 2.63 -18.31 10.28
CA ALA A 390 3.53 -19.20 11.01
C ALA A 390 4.98 -19.10 10.48
N ARG A 391 5.16 -18.83 9.18
CA ARG A 391 6.47 -18.62 8.53
C ARG A 391 6.95 -17.17 8.57
N PHE A 392 6.11 -16.23 9.00
CA PHE A 392 6.48 -14.82 9.11
C PHE A 392 7.70 -14.67 10.03
N PRO A 393 8.72 -13.90 9.63
CA PRO A 393 9.96 -13.79 10.40
C PRO A 393 9.69 -13.10 11.75
N GLU A 394 10.32 -13.59 12.82
CA GLU A 394 10.16 -13.05 14.17
C GLU A 394 10.81 -11.67 14.33
N ARG A 395 11.84 -11.42 13.52
CA ARG A 395 12.43 -10.10 13.33
C ARG A 395 12.08 -9.63 11.91
N PRO A 396 11.27 -8.58 11.73
CA PRO A 396 10.88 -8.09 10.41
C PRO A 396 12.00 -7.27 9.74
N VAL A 397 13.26 -7.70 9.88
CA VAL A 397 14.37 -7.18 9.08
C VAL A 397 14.39 -7.93 7.77
N PHE A 398 13.94 -7.27 6.71
CA PHE A 398 13.67 -7.90 5.42
C PHE A 398 14.88 -7.84 4.51
N GLY A 399 15.96 -8.49 4.96
CA GLY A 399 17.23 -8.53 4.25
C GLY A 399 17.10 -8.93 2.78
N ALA A 400 18.03 -8.46 1.96
CA ALA A 400 18.02 -8.72 0.54
C ALA A 400 18.05 -10.23 0.25
N VAL A 401 17.25 -10.63 -0.73
CA VAL A 401 17.14 -12.00 -1.22
C VAL A 401 17.46 -11.99 -2.71
N ASP A 402 18.28 -12.94 -3.17
CA ASP A 402 18.54 -13.18 -4.60
C ASP A 402 18.56 -14.68 -4.91
N HIS A 403 17.54 -15.12 -5.65
CA HIS A 403 17.38 -16.47 -6.18
C HIS A 403 17.64 -16.57 -7.68
N THR A 404 18.11 -15.52 -8.34
CA THR A 404 18.27 -15.49 -9.81
C THR A 404 19.21 -16.59 -10.32
N GLY A 405 20.21 -16.96 -9.52
CA GLY A 405 21.16 -18.05 -9.78
C GLY A 405 20.69 -19.45 -9.38
N ASN A 406 19.52 -19.60 -8.76
CA ASN A 406 19.07 -20.89 -8.23
C ASN A 406 18.50 -21.80 -9.34
N PRO A 407 19.18 -22.92 -9.69
CA PRO A 407 18.76 -23.78 -10.80
C PRO A 407 17.49 -24.60 -10.49
N SER A 408 17.11 -24.73 -9.21
CA SER A 408 15.89 -25.46 -8.80
C SER A 408 14.61 -24.66 -9.07
N ILE A 409 14.70 -23.35 -9.25
CA ILE A 409 13.56 -22.48 -9.49
C ILE A 409 13.39 -22.30 -10.99
N LYS A 410 12.32 -22.90 -11.53
CA LYS A 410 11.93 -22.64 -12.90
C LYS A 410 11.52 -21.18 -13.04
N LYS A 411 12.08 -20.50 -14.03
CA LYS A 411 11.94 -19.04 -14.22
C LYS A 411 11.54 -18.67 -15.66
N ARG A 412 10.99 -17.48 -15.82
CA ARG A 412 10.64 -16.88 -17.12
C ARG A 412 10.92 -15.38 -17.12
N ARG A 413 11.19 -14.82 -18.31
CA ARG A 413 11.32 -13.37 -18.50
C ARG A 413 9.93 -12.73 -18.61
N VAL A 414 9.69 -11.68 -17.84
CA VAL A 414 8.44 -10.93 -17.86
C VAL A 414 8.71 -9.44 -18.02
N LEU A 415 7.74 -8.74 -18.63
CA LEU A 415 7.71 -7.28 -18.64
C LEU A 415 7.10 -6.77 -17.33
N ARG A 416 7.78 -5.82 -16.66
CA ARG A 416 7.25 -5.08 -15.51
C ARG A 416 6.76 -3.71 -15.96
N VAL A 417 5.44 -3.53 -15.97
CA VAL A 417 4.80 -2.31 -16.50
C VAL A 417 5.01 -1.12 -15.56
N ASP A 418 4.98 -1.35 -14.25
CA ASP A 418 5.19 -0.33 -13.22
C ASP A 418 6.59 0.31 -13.29
N TYR A 419 7.51 -0.27 -14.08
CA TYR A 419 8.90 0.14 -14.23
C TYR A 419 9.30 0.34 -15.70
N LEU A 420 8.37 0.71 -16.59
CA LEU A 420 8.69 0.92 -18.01
C LEU A 420 9.74 2.02 -18.27
N HIS A 421 10.03 2.84 -17.27
CA HIS A 421 11.05 3.90 -17.28
C HIS A 421 12.39 3.44 -16.67
N ASP A 422 12.42 2.28 -16.03
CA ASP A 422 13.62 1.69 -15.46
C ASP A 422 14.38 0.88 -16.53
N SER A 423 15.70 0.87 -16.38
CA SER A 423 16.61 -0.08 -17.03
C SER A 423 16.21 -1.55 -16.83
N GLU A 424 15.50 -1.87 -15.73
CA GLU A 424 15.09 -3.23 -15.36
C GLU A 424 13.65 -3.62 -15.76
N ARG A 425 13.09 -2.98 -16.78
CA ARG A 425 11.75 -3.30 -17.33
C ARG A 425 11.51 -4.78 -17.71
N ILE A 426 12.57 -5.57 -17.90
CA ILE A 426 12.47 -7.03 -18.06
C ILE A 426 13.14 -7.69 -16.86
N ARG A 427 12.39 -8.54 -16.13
CA ARG A 427 12.93 -9.32 -15.01
C ARG A 427 12.69 -10.80 -15.18
N TRP A 428 13.49 -11.60 -14.47
CA TRP A 428 13.22 -13.00 -14.27
C TRP A 428 12.24 -13.17 -13.10
N HIS A 429 11.09 -13.78 -13.37
CA HIS A 429 10.13 -14.23 -12.37
C HIS A 429 10.22 -15.74 -12.21
N ALA A 430 9.92 -16.24 -11.01
CA ALA A 430 9.60 -17.64 -10.80
C ALA A 430 8.36 -18.04 -11.61
N LEU A 431 8.26 -19.31 -12.01
CA LEU A 431 7.06 -19.79 -12.72
C LEU A 431 5.82 -19.88 -11.81
N LYS A 432 6.04 -20.13 -10.52
CA LYS A 432 5.05 -20.21 -9.45
C LYS A 432 5.44 -19.22 -8.33
N PRO A 433 4.50 -18.76 -7.50
CA PRO A 433 4.84 -17.98 -6.31
C PRO A 433 5.92 -18.71 -5.50
N LEU A 434 6.94 -17.99 -5.06
CA LEU A 434 7.95 -18.53 -4.17
C LEU A 434 7.27 -18.95 -2.84
N PRO A 435 7.73 -20.02 -2.18
CA PRO A 435 7.39 -20.28 -0.78
C PRO A 435 7.65 -19.05 0.08
N PHE A 436 6.81 -18.79 1.10
CA PHE A 436 6.85 -17.55 1.88
C PHE A 436 8.25 -17.27 2.44
N GLU A 437 8.92 -18.27 3.03
CA GLU A 437 10.25 -18.13 3.62
C GLU A 437 11.38 -17.81 2.63
N LYS A 438 11.10 -17.88 1.33
CA LYS A 438 12.05 -17.56 0.26
C LYS A 438 11.80 -16.19 -0.36
N ARG A 439 10.75 -15.47 0.05
CA ARG A 439 10.39 -14.18 -0.53
C ARG A 439 11.21 -13.07 0.12
N ALA A 440 11.57 -12.07 -0.67
CA ALA A 440 11.82 -10.75 -0.10
C ALA A 440 10.49 -10.18 0.41
N LEU A 441 10.54 -9.39 1.46
CA LEU A 441 9.39 -8.69 2.03
C LEU A 441 9.68 -7.18 2.02
N HIS A 442 8.64 -6.37 1.96
CA HIS A 442 8.78 -4.91 1.88
C HIS A 442 8.67 -4.27 3.28
N PRO A 443 9.61 -3.40 3.69
CA PRO A 443 9.68 -2.85 5.05
C PRO A 443 8.47 -1.99 5.42
N GLY A 444 7.96 -1.19 4.47
CA GLY A 444 6.67 -0.49 4.68
C GLY A 444 5.48 -1.43 4.96
N PHE A 445 5.35 -2.54 4.22
CA PHE A 445 4.27 -3.52 4.38
C PHE A 445 4.60 -4.85 3.68
N ALA A 446 4.85 -5.95 4.39
CA ALA A 446 5.37 -7.18 3.78
C ALA A 446 4.50 -7.71 2.64
N TRP A 447 3.17 -7.57 2.75
CA TRP A 447 2.20 -8.13 1.80
C TRP A 447 2.12 -7.39 0.46
N GLN A 448 2.92 -6.35 0.24
CA GLN A 448 2.97 -5.66 -1.06
C GLN A 448 4.06 -6.17 -2.00
N HIS A 449 4.95 -7.05 -1.54
CA HIS A 449 5.97 -7.64 -2.40
C HIS A 449 5.34 -8.62 -3.41
N ASN A 450 5.91 -8.69 -4.62
CA ASN A 450 5.46 -9.62 -5.66
C ASN A 450 6.07 -11.01 -5.40
N PRO A 451 5.28 -12.05 -5.11
CA PRO A 451 5.81 -13.35 -4.70
C PRO A 451 6.51 -14.13 -5.84
N TYR A 452 6.48 -13.60 -7.07
CA TYR A 452 7.19 -14.17 -8.21
C TYR A 452 8.58 -13.55 -8.41
N ASP A 453 8.89 -12.43 -7.76
CA ASP A 453 10.18 -11.78 -7.87
C ASP A 453 11.28 -12.69 -7.30
N LEU A 454 12.32 -12.92 -8.10
CA LEU A 454 13.46 -13.74 -7.69
C LEU A 454 14.46 -12.97 -6.83
N ARG A 455 14.38 -11.64 -6.84
CA ARG A 455 15.26 -10.78 -6.07
C ARG A 455 14.53 -9.54 -5.56
N GLY A 456 14.95 -9.05 -4.41
CA GLY A 456 14.41 -7.86 -3.76
C GLY A 456 14.84 -7.82 -2.30
N GLY A 457 14.17 -7.02 -1.50
CA GLY A 457 14.50 -6.86 -0.08
C GLY A 457 15.34 -5.61 0.16
N TRP A 458 15.49 -5.27 1.44
CA TRP A 458 16.13 -4.06 1.91
C TRP A 458 17.06 -4.43 3.05
N ASP A 459 18.36 -4.28 2.82
CA ASP A 459 19.34 -4.54 3.87
C ASP A 459 19.20 -3.50 4.98
N PHE A 460 19.27 -3.97 6.22
CA PHE A 460 19.18 -3.14 7.43
C PHE A 460 17.82 -2.45 7.68
N GLU A 461 16.80 -2.66 6.86
CA GLU A 461 15.47 -2.11 7.10
C GLU A 461 14.58 -3.06 7.91
N GLU A 462 13.99 -2.53 8.98
CA GLU A 462 13.00 -3.18 9.82
C GLU A 462 11.58 -2.66 9.48
N GLY A 463 10.65 -3.59 9.25
CA GLY A 463 9.23 -3.28 9.09
C GLY A 463 8.50 -3.13 10.41
N SER A 464 7.39 -2.37 10.40
CA SER A 464 6.68 -1.97 11.61
C SER A 464 5.95 -3.10 12.36
N GLY A 465 5.76 -4.25 11.73
CA GLY A 465 4.92 -5.34 12.22
C GLY A 465 3.42 -5.10 12.04
N ALA A 466 2.99 -3.92 11.54
CA ALA A 466 1.58 -3.62 11.27
C ALA A 466 0.94 -4.59 10.27
N ASP A 467 1.73 -5.08 9.33
CA ASP A 467 1.42 -6.12 8.35
C ASP A 467 1.11 -7.48 8.97
N TYR A 468 1.90 -7.91 9.96
CA TYR A 468 1.58 -9.12 10.71
C TYR A 468 0.32 -8.92 11.56
N LEU A 469 0.27 -7.79 12.29
CA LEU A 469 -0.80 -7.49 13.24
C LEU A 469 -2.16 -7.41 12.55
N ILE A 470 -2.26 -6.73 11.41
CA ILE A 470 -3.54 -6.62 10.70
C ILE A 470 -4.05 -7.98 10.24
N ALA A 471 -3.19 -8.82 9.67
CA ALA A 471 -3.58 -10.14 9.20
C ALA A 471 -3.97 -11.07 10.37
N TYR A 472 -3.17 -11.06 11.44
CA TYR A 472 -3.44 -11.85 12.65
C TYR A 472 -4.76 -11.45 13.32
N TRP A 473 -4.97 -10.17 13.60
CA TRP A 473 -6.19 -9.71 14.28
C TRP A 473 -7.43 -9.84 13.41
N LEU A 474 -7.29 -9.70 12.09
CA LEU A 474 -8.37 -9.99 11.16
C LEU A 474 -8.78 -11.48 11.21
N GLY A 475 -7.82 -12.41 11.14
CA GLY A 475 -8.09 -13.84 11.29
C GLY A 475 -8.70 -14.21 12.66
N ARG A 476 -8.19 -13.62 13.74
CA ARG A 476 -8.71 -13.79 15.11
C ARG A 476 -10.15 -13.27 15.27
N SER A 477 -10.44 -12.07 14.77
CA SER A 477 -11.77 -11.44 14.86
C SER A 477 -12.85 -12.25 14.13
N GLN A 478 -12.45 -13.03 13.12
CA GLN A 478 -13.31 -13.90 12.34
C GLN A 478 -13.41 -15.33 12.89
N GLY A 479 -12.72 -15.64 13.99
CA GLY A 479 -12.64 -17.00 14.54
C GLY A 479 -11.86 -17.99 13.67
N ARG A 480 -11.03 -17.50 12.74
CA ARG A 480 -10.20 -18.32 11.83
C ARG A 480 -8.83 -18.68 12.42
N ILE A 481 -8.38 -17.90 13.41
CA ILE A 481 -7.20 -18.18 14.25
C ILE A 481 -7.72 -18.31 15.68
N LYS A 482 -7.22 -19.28 16.45
CA LYS A 482 -7.68 -19.47 17.83
C LYS A 482 -6.86 -18.69 18.87
N ALA A 483 -7.42 -18.62 20.08
CA ALA A 483 -6.79 -18.36 21.39
C ALA A 483 -5.29 -18.67 21.46
N GLU A 484 -5.10 -19.97 21.33
CA GLU A 484 -3.96 -20.80 21.68
C GLU A 484 -2.95 -20.99 20.55
N ASP A 485 -3.33 -20.58 19.33
CA ASP A 485 -2.48 -20.63 18.14
C ASP A 485 -1.48 -19.48 18.12
#